data_AF-A0A0S9D187-F1
#
_entry.id   AF-A0A0S9D187-F1
#
_cell.length_a   1.000
_cell.length_b   1.000
_cell.length_c   1.000
_cell.angle_alpha   90.00
_cell.angle_beta   90.00
_cell.angle_gamma   90.00
#
_symmetry.space_group_name_H-M   'P 1'
#
loop_
_entity.id
_entity.type
_entity.pdbx_description
1 polymer ?
#
loop_
_entity_poly.entity_id
_entity_poly.type
_entity_poly.pdbx_seq_one_letter_code
_entity_poly.pdbx_strand_id
1 'polypeptide(L)'
;MKKAIVTLGLPQDIDPAKALLDEISRTYGTVLWLQAKVRELEPDQLVWGLVEKQDGIGPQGPVDVTTERAEFNAWYQLYLGERKHLVAVTTAALKAGIEERRVRLAEQQGDLVAAAIRSILDALNLSPSQWELVPTVVPQALRALGELTP
;
A
#
# COMPACT_ATOMS: atom_id res chain seq x y z
N MET A 1 1.29 -29.61 -16.38
CA MET A 1 0.50 -28.35 -16.38
C MET A 1 0.38 -27.61 -15.03
N LYS A 2 0.79 -28.16 -13.87
CA LYS A 2 0.62 -27.48 -12.56
C LYS A 2 1.72 -26.47 -12.15
N LYS A 3 2.78 -26.25 -12.93
CA LYS A 3 3.89 -25.33 -12.57
C LYS A 3 3.75 -23.88 -13.07
N ALA A 4 2.86 -23.60 -14.03
CA ALA A 4 2.67 -22.24 -14.55
C ALA A 4 1.81 -21.34 -13.64
N ILE A 5 1.07 -21.95 -12.70
CA ILE A 5 0.10 -21.26 -11.84
C ILE A 5 0.77 -20.56 -10.64
N VAL A 6 1.96 -21.00 -10.22
CA VAL A 6 2.69 -20.39 -9.09
C VAL A 6 3.26 -19.01 -9.45
N THR A 7 3.57 -18.75 -10.73
CA THR A 7 4.21 -17.51 -11.16
C THR A 7 3.23 -16.37 -11.41
N LEU A 8 2.00 -16.67 -11.87
CA LEU A 8 1.01 -15.67 -12.28
C LEU A 8 -0.16 -15.51 -11.31
N GLY A 9 -0.21 -16.33 -10.25
CA GLY A 9 -1.17 -16.21 -9.16
C GLY A 9 -2.36 -17.17 -9.23
N LEU A 10 -2.99 -17.34 -8.07
CA LEU A 10 -4.24 -18.09 -7.85
C LEU A 10 -5.34 -17.12 -7.38
N PRO A 11 -6.62 -17.42 -7.64
CA PRO A 11 -7.72 -16.66 -7.05
C PRO A 11 -7.59 -16.60 -5.53
N GLN A 12 -7.73 -15.40 -4.97
CA GLN A 12 -7.77 -15.17 -3.54
C GLN A 12 -9.02 -14.37 -3.18
N ASP A 13 -9.57 -14.67 -2.03
CA ASP A 13 -10.62 -13.86 -1.43
C ASP A 13 -9.97 -12.62 -0.80
N ILE A 14 -10.35 -11.44 -1.28
CA ILE A 14 -9.76 -10.16 -0.87
C ILE A 14 -10.86 -9.13 -0.64
N ASP A 15 -10.64 -8.23 0.31
CA ASP A 15 -11.39 -6.97 0.38
C ASP A 15 -10.82 -6.01 -0.68
N PRO A 16 -11.60 -5.63 -1.71
CA PRO A 16 -11.13 -4.75 -2.77
C PRO A 16 -10.70 -3.37 -2.28
N ALA A 17 -11.35 -2.85 -1.22
CA ALA A 17 -11.03 -1.52 -0.70
C ALA A 17 -9.67 -1.52 -0.01
N LYS A 18 -9.44 -2.53 0.84
CA LYS A 18 -8.14 -2.75 1.49
C LYS A 18 -7.05 -3.02 0.46
N ALA A 19 -7.31 -3.90 -0.50
CA ALA A 19 -6.33 -4.26 -1.53
C ALA A 19 -5.89 -3.04 -2.37
N LEU A 20 -6.81 -2.12 -2.67
CA LEU A 20 -6.48 -0.91 -3.42
C LEU A 20 -5.66 0.09 -2.59
N LEU A 21 -5.93 0.20 -1.29
CA LEU A 21 -5.13 1.03 -0.37
C LEU A 21 -3.73 0.47 -0.18
N ASP A 22 -3.63 -0.85 0.03
CA ASP A 22 -2.35 -1.55 0.14
C ASP A 22 -1.53 -1.36 -1.15
N GLU A 23 -2.18 -1.36 -2.31
CA GLU A 23 -1.52 -1.08 -3.59
C GLU A 23 -1.03 0.38 -3.69
N ILE A 24 -1.82 1.35 -3.25
CA ILE A 24 -1.37 2.76 -3.21
C ILE A 24 -0.11 2.89 -2.36
N SER A 25 -0.10 2.32 -1.15
CA SER A 25 1.05 2.36 -0.25
C SER A 25 2.28 1.68 -0.85
N ARG A 26 2.11 0.49 -1.44
CA ARG A 26 3.19 -0.26 -2.10
C ARG A 26 3.76 0.51 -3.29
N THR A 27 2.89 1.01 -4.16
CA THR A 27 3.28 1.77 -5.35
C THR A 27 3.99 3.06 -4.95
N TYR A 28 3.52 3.76 -3.92
CA TYR A 28 4.17 4.96 -3.40
C TYR A 28 5.60 4.68 -2.93
N GLY A 29 5.80 3.61 -2.14
CA GLY A 29 7.14 3.18 -1.73
C GLY A 29 8.05 2.84 -2.91
N THR A 30 7.50 2.17 -3.93
CA THR A 30 8.22 1.82 -5.16
C THR A 30 8.64 3.07 -5.94
N VAL A 31 7.76 4.06 -6.05
CA VAL A 31 8.07 5.36 -6.67
C VAL A 31 9.21 6.07 -5.94
N LEU A 32 9.21 6.07 -4.60
CA LEU A 32 10.30 6.67 -3.82
C LEU A 32 11.64 5.97 -4.04
N TRP A 33 11.63 4.63 -4.08
CA TRP A 33 12.82 3.85 -4.34
C TRP A 33 13.35 4.07 -5.77
N LEU A 34 12.48 4.02 -6.78
CA LEU A 34 12.85 4.30 -8.17
C LEU A 34 13.34 5.74 -8.35
N GLN A 35 12.75 6.70 -7.64
CA GLN A 35 13.24 8.08 -7.62
C GLN A 35 14.67 8.16 -7.11
N ALA A 36 15.00 7.43 -6.04
CA ALA A 36 16.37 7.37 -5.54
C ALA A 36 17.33 6.79 -6.60
N LYS A 37 16.92 5.74 -7.32
CA LYS A 37 17.71 5.16 -8.41
C LYS A 37 17.89 6.09 -9.60
N VAL A 38 16.86 6.83 -10.00
CA VAL A 38 16.98 7.83 -11.06
C VAL A 38 17.90 8.98 -10.65
N ARG A 39 17.94 9.36 -9.36
CA ARG A 39 18.86 10.39 -8.86
C ARG A 39 20.33 9.98 -8.87
N GLU A 40 20.63 8.69 -8.92
CA GLU A 40 22.00 8.18 -9.06
C GLU A 40 22.53 8.31 -10.50
N LEU A 41 21.66 8.66 -11.47
CA LEU A 41 22.03 8.79 -12.89
C LEU A 41 22.53 10.20 -13.21
N GLU A 42 23.58 10.27 -14.03
CA GLU A 42 24.03 11.51 -14.65
C GLU A 42 23.07 11.95 -15.77
N PRO A 43 22.98 13.26 -16.09
CA PRO A 43 22.01 13.78 -17.06
C PRO A 43 22.06 13.14 -18.45
N ASP A 44 23.25 12.76 -18.92
CA ASP A 44 23.48 12.09 -20.20
C ASP A 44 23.00 10.63 -20.20
N GLN A 45 23.11 9.94 -19.06
CA GLN A 45 22.63 8.57 -18.87
C GLN A 45 21.11 8.44 -18.86
N LEU A 46 20.37 9.55 -18.73
CA LEU A 46 18.91 9.55 -18.82
C LEU A 46 18.39 9.24 -20.23
N VAL A 47 19.17 9.60 -21.26
CA VAL A 47 18.77 9.53 -22.67
C VAL A 47 19.62 8.53 -23.46
N TRP A 48 20.80 8.14 -22.94
CA TRP A 48 21.62 7.05 -23.47
C TRP A 48 21.61 5.86 -22.52
N GLY A 49 20.75 4.89 -22.83
CA GLY A 49 20.62 3.65 -22.05
C GLY A 49 21.37 2.48 -22.69
N LEU A 50 21.96 1.63 -21.85
CA LEU A 50 22.42 0.30 -22.25
C LEU A 50 21.20 -0.57 -22.58
N VAL A 51 21.10 -1.01 -23.83
CA VAL A 51 19.96 -1.78 -24.33
C VAL A 51 20.30 -3.26 -24.42
N GLU A 52 21.58 -3.58 -24.61
CA GLU A 52 22.05 -4.96 -24.76
C GLU A 52 23.51 -5.09 -24.31
N LYS A 53 23.80 -6.15 -23.54
CA LYS A 53 25.16 -6.59 -23.25
C LYS A 53 25.32 -8.03 -23.72
N GLN A 54 26.28 -8.27 -24.60
CA GLN A 54 26.69 -9.60 -25.04
C GLN A 54 28.07 -9.91 -24.46
N ASP A 55 28.16 -10.99 -23.68
CA ASP A 55 29.40 -11.47 -23.05
C ASP A 55 29.47 -12.99 -23.23
N GLY A 56 30.54 -13.49 -23.88
CA GLY A 56 30.71 -14.92 -24.14
C GLY A 56 31.63 -15.25 -25.31
N ILE A 57 31.50 -16.47 -25.87
CA ILE A 57 32.26 -16.90 -27.05
C ILE A 57 31.32 -16.90 -28.26
N GLY A 58 31.56 -15.97 -29.18
CA GLY A 58 30.89 -15.91 -30.46
C GLY A 58 31.55 -16.79 -31.53
N PRO A 59 30.99 -16.84 -32.75
CA PRO A 59 31.52 -17.64 -33.86
C PRO A 59 32.96 -17.31 -34.28
N GLN A 60 33.49 -16.16 -33.83
CA GLN A 60 34.80 -15.61 -34.19
C GLN A 60 35.75 -15.46 -32.99
N GLY A 61 35.36 -15.94 -31.80
CA GLY A 61 36.14 -15.83 -30.57
C GLY A 61 35.39 -15.11 -29.44
N PRO A 62 36.08 -14.70 -28.36
CA PRO A 62 35.48 -13.96 -27.25
C PRO A 62 34.82 -12.66 -27.72
N VAL A 63 33.60 -12.40 -27.25
CA VAL A 63 32.80 -11.20 -27.54
C VAL A 63 32.45 -10.55 -26.21
N ASP A 64 32.83 -9.28 -26.08
CA ASP A 64 32.34 -8.36 -25.04
C ASP A 64 31.85 -7.10 -25.75
N VAL A 65 30.56 -7.07 -26.07
CA VAL A 65 29.93 -5.99 -26.83
C VAL A 65 28.79 -5.41 -26.00
N THR A 66 28.91 -4.11 -25.72
CA THR A 66 27.85 -3.30 -25.12
C THR A 66 27.21 -2.45 -26.22
N THR A 67 25.89 -2.57 -26.37
CA THR A 67 25.12 -1.75 -27.31
C THR A 67 24.28 -0.75 -26.53
N GLU A 68 24.56 0.53 -26.75
CA GLU A 68 23.78 1.65 -26.22
C GLU A 68 22.95 2.27 -27.35
N ARG A 69 21.73 2.70 -27.02
CA ARG A 69 20.88 3.48 -27.93
C ARG A 69 20.46 4.77 -27.26
N ALA A 70 20.09 5.75 -28.07
CA ALA A 70 19.42 6.97 -27.62
C ALA A 70 17.96 6.66 -27.20
N GLU A 71 17.82 5.80 -26.19
CA GLU A 71 16.57 5.43 -25.55
C GLU A 71 16.63 5.80 -24.07
N PHE A 72 15.49 6.16 -23.50
CA PHE A 72 15.43 6.53 -22.08
C PHE A 72 15.97 5.40 -21.19
N ASN A 73 16.72 5.77 -20.16
CA ASN A 73 17.22 4.81 -19.18
C ASN A 73 16.08 3.93 -18.63
N ALA A 74 16.30 2.62 -18.53
CA ALA A 74 15.28 1.68 -18.06
C ALA A 74 14.73 2.05 -16.66
N TRP A 75 15.58 2.52 -15.75
CA TRP A 75 15.14 2.99 -14.43
C TRP A 75 14.24 4.21 -14.52
N TYR A 76 14.55 5.13 -15.43
CA TYR A 76 13.74 6.31 -15.67
C TYR A 76 12.38 5.94 -16.28
N GLN A 77 12.35 4.98 -17.22
CA GLN A 77 11.11 4.47 -17.80
C GLN A 77 10.23 3.80 -16.74
N LEU A 78 10.80 2.92 -15.91
CA LEU A 78 10.09 2.26 -14.81
C LEU A 78 9.54 3.29 -13.81
N TYR A 79 10.34 4.30 -13.44
CA TYR A 79 9.91 5.39 -12.57
C TYR A 79 8.70 6.15 -13.13
N LEU A 80 8.72 6.51 -14.41
CA LEU A 80 7.59 7.17 -15.06
C LEU A 80 6.37 6.26 -15.14
N GLY A 81 6.56 4.96 -15.38
CA GLY A 81 5.50 3.95 -15.36
C GLY A 81 4.81 3.87 -13.99
N GLU A 82 5.58 3.70 -12.93
CA GLU A 82 5.06 3.61 -11.56
C GLU A 82 4.38 4.90 -11.11
N ARG A 83 4.89 6.08 -11.52
CA ARG A 83 4.20 7.35 -11.25
C ARG A 83 2.83 7.43 -11.91
N LYS A 84 2.68 6.94 -13.14
CA LYS A 84 1.38 6.88 -13.83
C LYS A 84 0.46 5.88 -13.15
N HIS A 85 0.98 4.71 -12.76
CA HIS A 85 0.23 3.69 -12.02
C HIS A 85 -0.28 4.24 -10.70
N LEU A 86 0.56 4.90 -9.90
CA LEU A 86 0.19 5.53 -8.64
C LEU A 86 -1.00 6.49 -8.79
N VAL A 87 -0.94 7.37 -9.80
CA VAL A 87 -2.05 8.30 -10.10
C VAL A 87 -3.32 7.53 -10.45
N ALA A 88 -3.21 6.46 -11.25
CA ALA A 88 -4.35 5.66 -11.66
C ALA A 88 -5.02 4.95 -10.48
N VAL A 89 -4.26 4.25 -9.62
CA VAL A 89 -4.81 3.55 -8.45
C VAL A 89 -5.37 4.51 -7.41
N THR A 90 -4.73 5.66 -7.19
CA THR A 90 -5.23 6.71 -6.30
C THR A 90 -6.54 7.30 -6.82
N THR A 91 -6.62 7.58 -8.12
CA THR A 91 -7.85 8.07 -8.75
C THR A 91 -8.98 7.04 -8.64
N ALA A 92 -8.67 5.76 -8.82
CA ALA A 92 -9.65 4.69 -8.67
C ALA A 92 -10.18 4.61 -7.22
N ALA A 93 -9.31 4.75 -6.22
CA ALA A 93 -9.70 4.72 -4.81
C ALA A 93 -10.61 5.89 -4.44
N LEU A 94 -10.27 7.10 -4.89
CA LEU A 94 -11.10 8.30 -4.68
C LEU A 94 -12.46 8.16 -5.36
N LYS A 95 -12.50 7.67 -6.61
CA LYS A 95 -13.77 7.43 -7.32
C LYS A 95 -14.64 6.37 -6.66
N ALA A 96 -14.02 5.37 -6.04
CA ALA A 96 -14.71 4.32 -5.31
C ALA A 96 -15.23 4.77 -3.93
N GLY A 97 -14.91 5.99 -3.49
CA GLY A 97 -15.33 6.53 -2.20
C GLY A 97 -14.81 5.72 -1.01
N ILE A 98 -13.59 5.19 -1.13
CA ILE A 98 -13.03 4.23 -0.15
C ILE A 98 -12.82 4.90 1.20
N GLU A 99 -12.34 6.13 1.23
CA GLU A 99 -12.07 6.84 2.49
C GLU A 99 -13.36 7.16 3.23
N GLU A 100 -14.40 7.61 2.53
CA GLU A 100 -15.74 7.82 3.11
C GLU A 100 -16.34 6.51 3.62
N ARG A 101 -16.11 5.40 2.92
CA ARG A 101 -16.55 4.08 3.37
C ARG A 101 -15.78 3.61 4.61
N ARG A 102 -14.47 3.85 4.68
CA ARG A 102 -13.65 3.49 5.85
C ARG A 102 -14.04 4.26 7.09
N VAL A 103 -14.20 5.59 6.97
CA VAL A 103 -14.68 6.42 8.08
C VAL A 103 -16.04 5.93 8.54
N ARG A 104 -16.97 5.67 7.61
CA ARG A 104 -18.31 5.16 7.94
C ARG A 104 -18.27 3.80 8.65
N LEU A 105 -17.41 2.88 8.21
CA LEU A 105 -17.25 1.57 8.87
C LEU A 105 -16.66 1.72 10.28
N ALA A 106 -15.67 2.60 10.45
CA ALA A 106 -15.09 2.89 11.75
C ALA A 106 -16.11 3.53 12.70
N GLU A 107 -16.92 4.47 12.22
CA GLU A 107 -18.03 5.09 12.97
C GLU A 107 -19.07 4.05 13.37
N GLN A 108 -19.54 3.21 12.43
CA GLN A 108 -20.47 2.12 12.72
C GLN A 108 -19.92 1.15 13.77
N GLN A 109 -18.63 0.83 13.71
CA GLN A 109 -18.00 -0.03 14.70
C GLN A 109 -17.92 0.65 16.07
N GLY A 110 -17.66 1.96 16.11
CA GLY A 110 -17.75 2.77 17.34
C GLY A 110 -19.16 2.75 17.94
N ASP A 111 -20.20 2.89 17.10
CA ASP A 111 -21.59 2.81 17.52
C ASP A 111 -21.94 1.44 18.13
N LEU A 112 -21.47 0.35 17.51
CA LEU A 112 -21.66 -1.01 18.02
C LEU A 112 -20.98 -1.22 19.38
N VAL A 113 -19.74 -0.74 19.55
CA VAL A 113 -19.02 -0.82 20.82
C VAL A 113 -19.75 0.01 21.90
N ALA A 114 -20.18 1.22 21.57
CA ALA A 114 -20.92 2.08 22.49
C ALA A 114 -22.28 1.48 22.88
N ALA A 115 -22.97 0.80 21.96
CA ALA A 115 -24.21 0.08 22.24
C ALA A 115 -23.97 -1.13 23.16
N ALA A 116 -22.91 -1.91 22.91
CA ALA A 116 -22.53 -3.04 23.76
C ALA A 116 -22.20 -2.61 25.19
N ILE A 117 -21.42 -1.54 25.35
CA ILE A 117 -21.09 -0.98 26.67
C ILE A 117 -22.35 -0.54 27.41
N ARG A 118 -23.25 0.20 26.75
CA ARG A 118 -24.53 0.62 27.34
C ARG A 118 -25.35 -0.59 27.81
N SER A 119 -25.49 -1.60 26.96
CA SER A 119 -26.22 -2.83 27.32
C SER A 119 -25.59 -3.56 28.52
N ILE A 120 -24.27 -3.58 28.63
CA ILE A 120 -23.57 -4.17 29.78
C ILE A 120 -23.85 -3.37 31.05
N LEU A 121 -23.70 -2.04 31.00
CA LEU A 121 -23.92 -1.17 32.16
C LEU A 121 -25.37 -1.23 32.66
N ASP A 122 -26.34 -1.28 31.74
CA ASP A 122 -27.75 -1.45 32.06
C ASP A 122 -28.01 -2.81 32.75
N ALA A 123 -27.39 -3.88 32.25
CA ALA A 123 -27.52 -5.23 32.83
C ALA A 123 -26.86 -5.36 34.21
N LEU A 124 -25.82 -4.56 34.51
CA LEU A 124 -25.15 -4.54 35.81
C LEU A 124 -25.95 -3.83 36.91
N ASN A 125 -27.06 -3.16 36.56
CA ASN A 125 -27.98 -2.50 37.48
C ASN A 125 -27.27 -1.61 38.53
N LEU A 126 -26.43 -0.70 38.02
CA LEU A 126 -25.57 0.16 38.84
C LEU A 126 -26.37 1.09 39.76
N SER A 127 -25.83 1.38 40.94
CA SER A 127 -26.39 2.39 41.84
C SER A 127 -26.24 3.80 41.25
N PRO A 128 -27.02 4.80 41.72
CA PRO A 128 -26.88 6.19 41.26
C PRO A 128 -25.45 6.72 41.41
N SER A 129 -24.78 6.42 42.52
CA SER A 129 -23.39 6.82 42.76
C SER A 129 -22.37 6.11 41.86
N GLN A 130 -22.66 4.89 41.40
CA GLN A 130 -21.83 4.18 40.43
C GLN A 130 -22.02 4.74 39.01
N TRP A 131 -23.25 5.13 38.66
CA TRP A 131 -23.55 5.79 37.39
C TRP A 131 -22.80 7.11 37.22
N GLU A 132 -22.59 7.87 38.29
CA GLU A 132 -21.79 9.10 38.27
C GLU A 132 -20.33 8.88 37.82
N LEU A 133 -19.79 7.68 38.03
CA LEU A 133 -18.42 7.34 37.67
C LEU A 133 -18.28 6.91 36.19
N VAL A 134 -19.37 6.47 35.56
CA VAL A 134 -19.37 5.93 34.18
C VAL A 134 -18.77 6.91 33.15
N PRO A 135 -19.13 8.21 33.13
CA PRO A 135 -18.60 9.17 32.16
C PRO A 135 -17.09 9.40 32.29
N THR A 136 -16.47 9.01 33.41
CA THR A 136 -15.03 9.14 33.62
C THR A 136 -14.31 7.82 33.37
N VAL A 137 -14.79 6.72 33.94
CA VAL A 137 -14.13 5.41 33.90
C VAL A 137 -14.16 4.80 32.51
N VAL A 138 -15.30 4.85 31.82
CA VAL A 138 -15.44 4.22 30.49
C VAL A 138 -14.54 4.90 29.45
N PRO A 139 -14.51 6.24 29.31
CA PRO A 139 -13.60 6.88 28.37
C PRO A 139 -12.12 6.71 28.70
N GLN A 140 -11.77 6.61 29.99
CA GLN A 140 -10.38 6.35 30.42
C GLN A 140 -9.95 4.93 30.00
N ALA A 141 -10.80 3.93 30.20
CA ALA A 141 -10.54 2.55 29.78
C ALA A 141 -10.43 2.42 28.25
N LEU A 142 -11.31 3.09 27.49
CA LEU A 142 -11.27 3.08 26.02
C LEU A 142 -10.01 3.77 25.47
N ARG A 143 -9.56 4.87 26.08
CA ARG A 143 -8.29 5.53 25.70
C ARG A 143 -7.08 4.64 25.98
N ALA A 144 -7.05 3.97 27.13
CA ALA A 144 -5.97 3.04 27.46
C ALA A 144 -5.88 1.88 26.45
N LEU A 145 -7.02 1.39 25.95
CA LEU A 145 -7.04 0.41 24.86
C LEU A 145 -6.47 0.98 23.55
N GLY A 146 -6.82 2.23 23.20
CA GLY A 146 -6.32 2.88 21.99
C GLY A 146 -4.81 3.09 21.98
N GLU A 147 -4.20 3.36 23.14
CA GLU A 147 -2.74 3.53 23.28
C GLU A 147 -1.96 2.20 23.19
N LEU A 148 -2.63 1.05 23.37
CA LEU A 148 -2.02 -0.29 23.32
C LEU A 148 -2.00 -0.91 21.92
N THR A 149 -2.72 -0.34 20.96
CA THR A 149 -2.74 -0.78 19.56
C THR A 149 -1.92 0.19 18.69
N PRO A 150 -0.86 -0.28 18.00
CA PRO A 150 -0.01 0.57 17.15
C PRO A 150 -0.68 1.05 15.87
#